data_AF-A0A2V2VNP2-F1
#
_entry.id   AF-A0A2V2VNP2-F1
#
_cell.length_a   1.000
_cell.length_b   1.000
_cell.length_c   1.000
_cell.angle_alpha   90.00
_cell.angle_beta   90.00
_cell.angle_gamma   90.00
#
_symmetry.space_group_name_H-M   'P 1'
#
loop_
_entity.id
_entity.type
_entity.pdbx_description
1 polymer ?
#
loop_
_entity_poly.entity_id
_entity_poly.type
_entity_poly.pdbx_seq_one_letter_code
_entity_poly.pdbx_strand_id
1 'polypeptide(L)'
;MQKFTLCAHPERPGVMLITEWKDTLSALSDNQALLLSMKESPYFSIFASDANKWEERLACLDEYLRSMNQIQRKWVYLEPIFRRGALPQEQERFARIDKEYLQVMHTIAKDSRIVPLATHKEYKEVLRNVLEQLDRCQRALNQYLEAKRDSFPRFYFISDDDLLEVLAQSRNPLVIQSHLKKLFMGIHGVRFDTQKEHILQIHSLEGETVQLEEPVRITDEVEEWLSKLDVAMKDTLRVHLVRCLEKLDIGAYATQILCTAGMIDFTKKTEGAIRESKVSGLLKLKANLQSQLRDLTIYTGGSSDLVVVLKLKSLIMDLIHNIEVVDILIRTVLKKKPTGCGENSYDIIWIITITVFCAW
;
A
#
# COMPACT_ATOMS: atom_id res chain seq x y z
N MET A 1 1.94 -44.91 -19.79
CA MET A 1 3.17 -44.12 -19.57
C MET A 1 2.75 -42.72 -19.17
N GLN A 2 3.15 -42.29 -17.97
CA GLN A 2 2.81 -40.97 -17.44
C GLN A 2 3.49 -39.87 -18.28
N LYS A 3 2.73 -38.82 -18.59
CA LYS A 3 3.17 -37.67 -19.39
C LYS A 3 2.90 -36.38 -18.64
N PHE A 4 3.70 -35.35 -18.88
CA PHE A 4 3.42 -34.01 -18.42
C PHE A 4 2.16 -33.45 -19.06
N THR A 5 1.33 -32.80 -18.25
CA THR A 5 0.27 -31.91 -18.73
C THR A 5 0.89 -30.55 -18.99
N LEU A 6 0.71 -30.01 -20.20
CA LEU A 6 1.32 -28.75 -20.62
C LEU A 6 0.26 -27.70 -20.97
N CYS A 7 0.51 -26.45 -20.59
CA CYS A 7 -0.29 -25.29 -21.00
C CYS A 7 0.57 -24.23 -21.68
N ALA A 8 -0.02 -23.43 -22.56
CA ALA A 8 0.69 -22.33 -23.21
C ALA A 8 0.90 -21.17 -22.23
N HIS A 9 2.08 -20.53 -22.28
CA HIS A 9 2.37 -19.34 -21.49
C HIS A 9 1.50 -18.15 -21.95
N PRO A 10 0.81 -17.44 -21.05
CA PRO A 10 -0.16 -16.40 -21.42
C PRO A 10 0.48 -15.22 -22.17
N GLU A 11 1.67 -14.79 -21.74
CA GLU A 11 2.35 -13.60 -22.28
C GLU A 11 3.55 -13.91 -23.20
N ARG A 12 3.84 -15.19 -23.49
CA ARG A 12 5.02 -15.59 -24.29
C ARG A 12 4.65 -16.69 -25.29
N PRO A 13 4.34 -16.33 -26.54
CA PRO A 13 4.01 -17.31 -27.57
C PRO A 13 5.13 -18.34 -27.74
N GLY A 14 4.76 -19.61 -27.87
CA GLY A 14 5.71 -20.70 -28.11
C GLY A 14 6.35 -21.31 -26.85
N VAL A 15 6.13 -20.73 -25.66
CA VAL A 15 6.57 -21.33 -24.39
C VAL A 15 5.45 -22.16 -23.78
N MET A 16 5.78 -23.39 -23.38
CA MET A 16 4.87 -24.31 -22.69
C MET A 16 5.30 -24.47 -21.23
N LEU A 17 4.34 -24.42 -20.31
CA LEU A 17 4.52 -24.62 -18.88
C LEU A 17 3.91 -25.96 -18.47
N ILE A 18 4.48 -26.59 -17.44
CA ILE A 18 3.94 -27.82 -16.86
C ILE A 18 2.84 -27.45 -15.86
N THR A 19 1.70 -28.13 -15.96
CA THR A 19 0.59 -28.04 -15.00
C THR A 19 0.41 -29.37 -14.28
N GLU A 20 -0.50 -29.41 -13.29
CA GLU A 20 -0.80 -30.63 -12.53
C GLU A 20 0.43 -31.29 -11.90
N TRP A 21 1.34 -30.46 -11.37
CA TRP A 21 2.53 -30.91 -10.65
C TRP A 21 2.18 -31.86 -9.49
N LYS A 22 1.06 -31.61 -8.80
CA LYS A 22 0.60 -32.42 -7.67
C LYS A 22 0.30 -33.84 -8.09
N ASP A 23 -0.48 -34.03 -9.14
CA ASP A 23 -0.84 -35.35 -9.67
C ASP A 23 0.41 -36.09 -10.15
N THR A 24 1.32 -35.36 -10.81
CA THR A 24 2.57 -35.93 -11.30
C THR A 24 3.47 -36.43 -10.17
N LEU A 25 3.66 -35.62 -9.12
CA LEU A 25 4.45 -35.97 -7.94
C LEU A 25 3.78 -37.06 -7.09
N SER A 26 2.45 -37.05 -6.99
CA SER A 26 1.69 -38.10 -6.27
C SER A 26 1.90 -39.45 -6.92
N ALA A 27 1.67 -39.56 -8.22
CA ALA A 27 1.84 -40.81 -8.94
C ALA A 27 3.31 -41.30 -8.93
N LEU A 28 4.29 -40.41 -8.90
CA LEU A 28 5.68 -40.81 -8.67
C LEU A 28 5.90 -41.41 -7.28
N SER A 29 5.34 -40.76 -6.24
CA SER A 29 5.42 -41.23 -4.85
C SER A 29 4.74 -42.60 -4.69
N ASP A 30 3.60 -42.81 -5.34
CA ASP A 30 2.89 -44.09 -5.35
C ASP A 30 3.74 -45.20 -6.00
N ASN A 31 4.41 -44.89 -7.12
CA ASN A 31 5.33 -45.82 -7.78
C ASN A 31 6.56 -46.16 -6.91
N GLN A 32 7.09 -45.19 -6.18
CA GLN A 32 8.17 -45.42 -5.20
C GLN A 32 7.71 -46.32 -4.05
N ALA A 33 6.52 -46.07 -3.50
CA ALA A 33 5.94 -46.90 -2.44
C ALA A 33 5.67 -48.34 -2.90
N LEU A 34 5.17 -48.51 -4.13
CA LEU A 34 5.00 -49.82 -4.75
C LEU A 34 6.33 -50.55 -4.87
N LEU A 35 7.38 -49.88 -5.35
CA LEU A 35 8.71 -50.48 -5.46
C LEU A 35 9.27 -50.89 -4.09
N LEU A 36 9.06 -50.08 -3.04
CA LEU A 36 9.43 -50.42 -1.67
C LEU A 36 8.69 -51.67 -1.17
N SER A 37 7.38 -51.78 -1.39
CA SER A 37 6.63 -52.99 -1.02
C SER A 37 7.08 -54.25 -1.78
N MET A 38 7.52 -54.09 -3.04
CA MET A 38 8.04 -55.21 -3.83
C MET A 38 9.38 -55.74 -3.29
N LYS A 39 10.17 -54.90 -2.60
CA LYS A 39 11.42 -55.30 -1.95
C LYS A 39 11.21 -56.21 -0.74
N GLU A 40 10.03 -56.15 -0.11
CA GLU A 40 9.67 -56.99 1.03
C GLU A 40 9.24 -58.41 0.60
N SER A 41 9.04 -58.63 -0.70
CA SER A 41 8.64 -59.94 -1.24
C SER A 41 9.76 -60.98 -1.11
N PRO A 42 9.45 -62.22 -0.71
CA PRO A 42 10.44 -63.32 -0.65
C PRO A 42 11.05 -63.67 -2.02
N TYR A 43 10.45 -63.21 -3.12
CA TYR A 43 10.93 -63.44 -4.48
C TYR A 43 11.77 -62.28 -5.05
N PHE A 44 12.05 -61.24 -4.25
CA PHE A 44 12.76 -60.03 -4.70
C PHE A 44 14.12 -60.31 -5.35
N SER A 45 14.84 -61.32 -4.86
CA SER A 45 16.18 -61.69 -5.37
C SER A 45 16.21 -61.94 -6.88
N ILE A 46 15.09 -62.38 -7.48
CA ILE A 46 14.98 -62.68 -8.91
C ILE A 46 15.00 -61.41 -9.76
N PHE A 47 14.46 -60.29 -9.26
CA PHE A 47 14.33 -59.03 -9.99
C PHE A 47 15.07 -57.85 -9.33
N ALA A 48 15.92 -58.12 -8.33
CA ALA A 48 16.62 -57.12 -7.54
C ALA A 48 17.43 -56.12 -8.39
N SER A 49 18.11 -56.61 -9.44
CA SER A 49 18.87 -55.75 -10.37
C SER A 49 17.99 -54.70 -11.04
N ASP A 50 16.82 -55.09 -11.53
CA ASP A 50 15.94 -54.16 -12.26
C ASP A 50 15.17 -53.26 -11.31
N ALA A 51 14.79 -53.76 -10.13
CA ALA A 51 14.21 -52.94 -9.08
C ALA A 51 15.17 -51.83 -8.61
N ASN A 52 16.46 -52.12 -8.42
CA ASN A 52 17.45 -51.10 -8.04
C ASN A 52 17.62 -50.03 -9.13
N LYS A 53 17.64 -50.41 -10.42
CA LYS A 53 17.66 -49.43 -11.52
C LYS A 53 16.42 -48.52 -11.51
N TRP A 54 15.25 -49.09 -11.22
CA TRP A 54 14.02 -48.31 -11.10
C TRP A 54 14.02 -47.41 -9.87
N GLU A 55 14.59 -47.85 -8.75
CA GLU A 55 14.74 -47.03 -7.55
C GLU A 55 15.61 -45.80 -7.83
N GLU A 56 16.80 -46.00 -8.41
CA GLU A 56 17.69 -44.91 -8.82
C GLU A 56 16.99 -43.95 -9.79
N ARG A 57 16.25 -44.51 -10.75
CA ARG A 57 15.51 -43.74 -11.75
C ARG A 57 14.39 -42.91 -11.12
N LEU A 58 13.58 -43.51 -10.25
CA LEU A 58 12.47 -42.83 -9.57
C LEU A 58 12.98 -41.76 -8.60
N ALA A 59 14.09 -42.03 -7.90
CA ALA A 59 14.73 -41.03 -7.03
C ALA A 59 15.25 -39.82 -7.84
N CYS A 60 15.88 -40.06 -8.99
CA CYS A 60 16.32 -39.01 -9.91
C CYS A 60 15.14 -38.17 -10.42
N LEU A 61 14.03 -38.82 -10.82
CA LEU A 61 12.82 -38.11 -11.23
C LEU A 61 12.22 -37.25 -10.12
N ASP A 62 12.20 -37.73 -8.88
CA ASP A 62 11.64 -36.97 -7.75
C ASP A 62 12.45 -35.68 -7.52
N GLU A 63 13.77 -35.78 -7.52
CA GLU A 63 14.68 -34.63 -7.41
C GLU A 63 14.42 -33.61 -8.54
N TYR A 64 14.34 -34.08 -9.78
CA TYR A 64 14.14 -33.22 -10.95
C TYR A 64 12.76 -32.55 -10.94
N LEU A 65 11.69 -33.32 -10.69
CA LEU A 65 10.32 -32.80 -10.71
C LEU A 65 10.09 -31.76 -9.61
N ARG A 66 10.64 -31.97 -8.41
CA ARG A 66 10.58 -30.99 -7.32
C ARG A 66 11.35 -29.72 -7.67
N SER A 67 12.58 -29.86 -8.19
CA SER A 67 13.41 -28.74 -8.60
C SER A 67 12.73 -27.92 -9.72
N MET A 68 12.24 -28.58 -10.75
CA MET A 68 11.54 -27.93 -11.86
C MET A 68 10.27 -27.21 -11.43
N ASN A 69 9.47 -27.78 -10.52
CA ASN A 69 8.30 -27.11 -9.97
C ASN A 69 8.69 -25.81 -9.23
N GLN A 70 9.75 -25.85 -8.41
CA GLN A 70 10.26 -24.66 -7.73
C GLN A 70 10.79 -23.60 -8.71
N ILE A 71 11.56 -24.02 -9.72
CA ILE A 71 12.08 -23.17 -10.78
C ILE A 71 10.94 -22.51 -11.53
N GLN A 72 9.93 -23.26 -11.97
CA GLN A 72 8.81 -22.71 -12.73
C GLN A 72 8.05 -21.66 -11.94
N ARG A 73 7.79 -21.90 -10.64
CA ARG A 73 7.10 -20.91 -9.78
C ARG A 73 7.89 -19.61 -9.65
N LYS A 74 9.20 -19.70 -9.42
CA LYS A 74 10.08 -18.51 -9.31
C LYS A 74 10.22 -17.80 -10.66
N TRP A 75 10.44 -18.54 -11.73
CA TRP A 75 10.62 -18.00 -13.07
C TRP A 75 9.35 -17.29 -13.55
N VAL A 76 8.15 -17.88 -13.39
CA VAL A 76 6.88 -17.25 -13.79
C VAL A 76 6.65 -15.92 -13.07
N TYR A 77 7.08 -15.80 -11.81
CA TYR A 77 7.00 -14.54 -11.06
C TYR A 77 8.04 -13.50 -11.52
N LEU A 78 9.29 -13.92 -11.66
CA LEU A 78 10.41 -13.01 -11.96
C LEU A 78 10.45 -12.58 -13.43
N GLU A 79 10.03 -13.43 -14.35
CA GLU A 79 10.11 -13.18 -15.80
C GLU A 79 9.44 -11.89 -16.26
N PRO A 80 8.17 -11.60 -15.93
CA PRO A 80 7.54 -10.35 -16.35
C PRO A 80 8.23 -9.12 -15.74
N ILE A 81 8.78 -9.25 -14.53
CA ILE A 81 9.47 -8.17 -13.81
C ILE A 81 10.78 -7.81 -14.54
N PHE A 82 11.62 -8.80 -14.84
CA PHE A 82 12.87 -8.59 -15.58
C PHE A 82 12.62 -8.22 -17.04
N ARG A 83 11.56 -8.75 -17.69
CA ARG A 83 11.22 -8.38 -19.07
C ARG A 83 10.89 -6.88 -19.19
N ARG A 84 10.32 -6.26 -18.16
CA ARG A 84 10.07 -4.81 -18.08
C ARG A 84 11.33 -3.98 -17.78
N GLY A 85 12.49 -4.62 -17.62
CA GLY A 85 13.77 -3.95 -17.36
C GLY A 85 13.98 -3.56 -15.90
N ALA A 86 13.24 -4.18 -14.97
CA ALA A 86 13.50 -4.01 -13.55
C ALA A 86 14.88 -4.60 -13.19
N LEU A 87 15.62 -3.91 -12.31
CA LEU A 87 16.97 -4.29 -11.86
C LEU A 87 17.98 -4.48 -13.01
N PRO A 88 18.45 -3.39 -13.65
CA PRO A 88 19.41 -3.46 -14.77
C PRO A 88 20.68 -4.27 -14.47
N GLN A 89 21.15 -4.26 -13.22
CA GLN A 89 22.34 -4.99 -12.79
C GLN A 89 22.19 -6.52 -12.83
N GLU A 90 20.96 -7.03 -12.69
CA GLU A 90 20.67 -8.47 -12.70
C GLU A 90 20.07 -8.94 -14.03
N GLN A 91 19.87 -8.02 -14.99
CA GLN A 91 19.23 -8.30 -16.28
C GLN A 91 19.98 -9.35 -17.10
N GLU A 92 21.30 -9.22 -17.21
CA GLU A 92 22.12 -10.19 -17.96
C GLU A 92 22.10 -11.58 -17.31
N ARG A 93 22.07 -11.64 -15.98
CA ARG A 93 21.97 -12.90 -15.24
C ARG A 93 20.64 -13.56 -15.56
N PHE A 94 19.54 -12.83 -15.44
CA PHE A 94 18.21 -13.36 -15.71
C PHE A 94 18.06 -13.83 -17.16
N ALA A 95 18.63 -13.11 -18.14
CA ALA A 95 18.60 -13.53 -19.54
C ALA A 95 19.30 -14.87 -19.80
N ARG A 96 20.38 -15.19 -19.07
CA ARG A 96 21.04 -16.50 -19.16
C ARG A 96 20.19 -17.60 -18.54
N ILE A 97 19.61 -17.34 -17.36
CA ILE A 97 18.67 -18.25 -16.69
C ILE A 97 17.48 -18.56 -17.61
N ASP A 98 16.88 -17.53 -18.21
CA ASP A 98 15.74 -17.65 -19.13
C ASP A 98 16.07 -18.60 -20.28
N LYS A 99 17.23 -18.40 -20.91
CA LYS A 99 17.69 -19.25 -22.01
C LYS A 99 17.91 -20.70 -21.57
N GLU A 100 18.62 -20.93 -20.46
CA GLU A 100 18.90 -22.28 -19.94
C GLU A 100 17.61 -23.02 -19.56
N TYR A 101 16.71 -22.36 -18.83
CA TYR A 101 15.43 -22.94 -18.43
C TYR A 101 14.54 -23.27 -19.63
N LEU A 102 14.42 -22.36 -20.60
CA LEU A 102 13.59 -22.59 -21.78
C LEU A 102 14.14 -23.69 -22.70
N GLN A 103 15.46 -23.91 -22.73
CA GLN A 103 16.03 -25.05 -23.45
C GLN A 103 15.53 -26.39 -22.88
N VAL A 104 15.46 -26.51 -21.54
CA VAL A 104 14.89 -27.70 -20.88
C VAL A 104 13.40 -27.82 -21.19
N MET A 105 12.63 -26.74 -21.05
CA MET A 105 11.18 -26.74 -21.30
C MET A 105 10.82 -27.05 -22.75
N HIS A 106 11.59 -26.56 -23.73
CA HIS A 106 11.41 -26.92 -25.13
C HIS A 106 11.68 -28.41 -25.40
N THR A 107 12.62 -29.02 -24.69
CA THR A 107 12.90 -30.45 -24.82
C THR A 107 11.75 -31.28 -24.26
N ILE A 108 11.19 -30.87 -23.12
CA ILE A 108 10.01 -31.51 -22.52
C ILE A 108 8.74 -31.31 -23.37
N ALA A 109 8.61 -30.14 -24.02
CA ALA A 109 7.50 -29.91 -24.94
C ALA A 109 7.56 -30.83 -26.18
N LYS A 110 8.76 -31.23 -26.62
CA LYS A 110 8.96 -32.19 -27.73
C LYS A 110 8.69 -33.63 -27.29
N ASP A 111 9.12 -34.03 -26.11
CA ASP A 111 8.82 -35.34 -25.52
C ASP A 111 8.28 -35.19 -24.09
N SER A 112 6.95 -35.23 -23.97
CA SER A 112 6.26 -35.02 -22.69
C SER A 112 6.28 -36.24 -21.77
N ARG A 113 6.93 -37.34 -22.15
CA ARG A 113 7.05 -38.52 -21.29
C ARG A 113 7.98 -38.19 -20.11
N ILE A 114 7.59 -38.59 -18.90
CA ILE A 114 8.36 -38.27 -17.68
C ILE A 114 9.60 -39.17 -17.55
N VAL A 115 9.47 -40.47 -17.86
CA VAL A 115 10.54 -41.47 -17.64
C VAL A 115 11.85 -41.16 -18.40
N PRO A 116 11.83 -40.73 -19.68
CA PRO A 116 13.05 -40.32 -20.39
C PRO A 116 13.81 -39.18 -19.72
N LEU A 117 13.17 -38.35 -18.89
CA LEU A 117 13.86 -37.28 -18.19
C LEU A 117 15.01 -37.80 -17.31
N ALA A 118 14.85 -38.98 -16.70
CA ALA A 118 15.88 -39.56 -15.85
C ALA A 118 17.12 -40.07 -16.61
N THR A 119 17.07 -40.19 -17.94
CA THR A 119 18.25 -40.54 -18.73
C THR A 119 19.16 -39.33 -18.99
N HIS A 120 18.64 -38.10 -18.79
CA HIS A 120 19.37 -36.85 -18.96
C HIS A 120 20.08 -36.46 -17.65
N LYS A 121 21.30 -36.96 -17.46
CA LYS A 121 22.12 -36.67 -16.27
C LYS A 121 22.59 -35.21 -16.22
N GLU A 122 22.70 -34.56 -17.38
CA GLU A 122 23.08 -33.16 -17.53
C GLU A 122 22.08 -32.20 -16.87
N TYR A 123 20.80 -32.57 -16.78
CA TYR A 123 19.77 -31.71 -16.19
C TYR A 123 19.93 -31.52 -14.70
N LYS A 124 20.58 -32.45 -13.99
CA LYS A 124 20.85 -32.28 -12.56
C LYS A 124 21.60 -30.98 -12.27
N GLU A 125 22.72 -30.78 -12.97
CA GLU A 125 23.55 -29.60 -12.78
C GLU A 125 22.91 -28.33 -13.35
N VAL A 126 22.22 -28.44 -14.49
CA VAL A 126 21.50 -27.30 -15.09
C VAL A 126 20.38 -26.81 -14.17
N LEU A 127 19.50 -27.70 -13.70
CA LEU A 127 18.39 -27.34 -12.82
C LEU A 127 18.91 -26.79 -11.48
N ARG A 128 19.96 -27.40 -10.92
CA ARG A 128 20.62 -26.89 -9.71
C ARG A 128 21.15 -25.47 -9.90
N ASN A 129 21.87 -25.22 -11.00
CA ASN A 129 22.39 -23.88 -11.33
C ASN A 129 21.26 -22.87 -11.55
N VAL A 130 20.27 -23.21 -12.37
CA VAL A 130 19.11 -22.35 -12.64
C VAL A 130 18.38 -21.97 -11.35
N LEU A 131 18.13 -22.94 -10.46
CA LEU A 131 17.48 -22.67 -9.18
C LEU A 131 18.30 -21.73 -8.29
N GLU A 132 19.61 -21.98 -8.16
CA GLU A 132 20.50 -21.12 -7.37
C GLU A 132 20.55 -19.69 -7.91
N GLN A 133 20.62 -19.54 -9.24
CA GLN A 133 20.64 -18.22 -9.87
C GLN A 133 19.28 -17.49 -9.73
N LEU A 134 18.16 -18.21 -9.84
CA LEU A 134 16.83 -17.65 -9.58
C LEU A 134 16.70 -17.17 -8.13
N ASP A 135 17.24 -17.93 -7.16
CA ASP A 135 17.26 -17.51 -5.77
C ASP A 135 18.08 -16.24 -5.54
N ARG A 136 19.18 -16.07 -6.29
CA ARG A 136 19.97 -14.83 -6.26
C ARG A 136 19.17 -13.66 -6.84
N CYS A 137 18.53 -13.83 -7.99
CA CYS A 137 17.66 -12.81 -8.59
C CYS A 137 16.51 -12.42 -7.66
N GLN A 138 15.86 -13.40 -7.02
CA GLN A 138 14.79 -13.15 -6.04
C GLN A 138 15.30 -12.34 -4.83
N ARG A 139 16.47 -12.69 -4.29
CA ARG A 139 17.06 -11.93 -3.18
C ARG A 139 17.39 -10.50 -3.58
N ALA A 140 17.97 -10.30 -4.77
CA ALA A 140 18.27 -8.97 -5.29
C ALA A 140 16.99 -8.14 -5.48
N LEU A 141 15.93 -8.74 -6.03
CA LEU A 141 14.61 -8.11 -6.13
C LEU A 141 14.08 -7.68 -4.77
N ASN A 142 14.10 -8.56 -3.77
CA ASN A 142 13.61 -8.25 -2.43
C ASN A 142 14.41 -7.11 -1.79
N GLN A 143 15.74 -7.11 -1.93
CA GLN A 143 16.60 -6.03 -1.43
C GLN A 143 16.32 -4.70 -2.13
N TYR A 144 16.09 -4.73 -3.45
CA TYR A 144 15.72 -3.55 -4.22
C TYR A 144 14.39 -2.97 -3.74
N LEU A 145 13.35 -3.81 -3.56
CA LEU A 145 12.06 -3.37 -3.06
C LEU A 145 12.15 -2.81 -1.64
N GLU A 146 12.93 -3.45 -0.76
CA GLU A 146 13.14 -2.97 0.60
C GLU A 146 13.85 -1.61 0.62
N ALA A 147 14.89 -1.41 -0.19
CA ALA A 147 15.56 -0.11 -0.30
C ALA A 147 14.60 1.00 -0.79
N LYS A 148 13.65 0.66 -1.68
CA LYS A 148 12.58 1.60 -2.09
C LYS A 148 11.62 1.91 -0.95
N ARG A 149 11.26 0.91 -0.12
CA ARG A 149 10.42 1.11 1.08
C ARG A 149 11.10 1.96 2.14
N ASP A 150 12.40 1.75 2.38
CA ASP A 150 13.20 2.56 3.29
C ASP A 150 13.24 4.03 2.85
N SER A 151 13.32 4.27 1.53
CA SER A 151 13.34 5.62 0.96
C SER A 151 11.98 6.33 1.08
N PHE A 152 10.87 5.59 1.01
CA PHE A 152 9.53 6.13 1.18
C PHE A 152 8.63 5.16 1.98
N PRO A 153 8.53 5.34 3.31
CA PRO A 153 7.88 4.37 4.21
C PRO A 153 6.40 4.07 3.92
N ARG A 154 5.68 4.93 3.18
CA ARG A 154 4.29 4.63 2.80
C ARG A 154 4.20 3.42 1.84
N PHE A 155 5.29 3.02 1.18
CA PHE A 155 5.32 1.79 0.39
C PHE A 155 5.15 0.51 1.21
N TYR A 156 5.27 0.56 2.54
CA TYR A 156 4.89 -0.57 3.40
C TYR A 156 3.37 -0.83 3.43
N PHE A 157 2.54 0.10 2.97
CA PHE A 157 1.08 -0.06 2.89
C PHE A 157 0.58 -0.78 1.63
N ILE A 158 1.47 -1.07 0.67
CA ILE A 158 1.13 -1.72 -0.59
C ILE A 158 1.91 -3.03 -0.78
N SER A 159 1.34 -3.92 -1.60
CA SER A 159 1.95 -5.21 -1.93
C SER A 159 3.20 -5.05 -2.81
N ASP A 160 4.03 -6.10 -2.91
CA ASP A 160 5.17 -6.12 -3.83
C ASP A 160 4.74 -5.89 -5.29
N ASP A 161 3.60 -6.46 -5.70
CA ASP A 161 3.07 -6.32 -7.06
C ASP A 161 2.63 -4.88 -7.36
N ASP A 162 1.94 -4.24 -6.40
CA ASP A 162 1.55 -2.83 -6.50
C ASP A 162 2.78 -1.92 -6.56
N LEU A 163 3.78 -2.18 -5.71
CA LEU A 163 5.03 -1.41 -5.69
C LEU A 163 5.78 -1.54 -7.02
N LEU A 164 5.89 -2.75 -7.56
CA LEU A 164 6.50 -2.99 -8.85
C LEU A 164 5.74 -2.29 -9.98
N GLU A 165 4.42 -2.25 -9.95
CA GLU A 165 3.61 -1.54 -10.95
C GLU A 165 3.86 -0.04 -10.90
N VAL A 166 3.89 0.56 -9.70
CA VAL A 166 4.20 1.99 -9.51
C VAL A 166 5.60 2.33 -10.01
N LEU A 167 6.60 1.50 -9.68
CA LEU A 167 7.99 1.71 -10.11
C LEU A 167 8.15 1.56 -11.63
N ALA A 168 7.45 0.59 -12.23
CA ALA A 168 7.55 0.33 -13.67
C ALA A 168 6.79 1.36 -14.52
N GLN A 169 5.70 1.95 -13.99
CA GLN A 169 4.84 2.89 -14.71
C GLN A 169 4.75 4.24 -13.97
N SER A 170 5.90 4.72 -13.50
CA SER A 170 6.06 5.95 -12.70
C SER A 170 5.48 7.22 -13.34
N ARG A 171 5.40 7.26 -14.68
CA ARG A 171 4.86 8.40 -15.45
C ARG A 171 3.44 8.18 -15.99
N ASN A 172 2.83 7.02 -15.77
CA ASN A 172 1.48 6.75 -16.25
C ASN A 172 0.46 7.35 -15.29
N PRO A 173 -0.30 8.40 -15.67
CA PRO A 173 -1.22 9.08 -14.77
C PRO A 173 -2.29 8.15 -14.19
N LEU A 174 -2.74 7.15 -14.94
CA LEU A 174 -3.78 6.22 -14.48
C LEU A 174 -3.26 5.33 -13.34
N VAL A 175 -2.01 4.85 -13.47
CA VAL A 175 -1.35 4.04 -12.44
C VAL A 175 -1.05 4.88 -11.20
N ILE A 176 -0.53 6.10 -11.40
CA ILE A 176 -0.30 7.04 -10.30
C ILE A 176 -1.59 7.23 -9.49
N GLN A 177 -2.71 7.54 -10.15
CA GLN A 177 -4.00 7.75 -9.49
C GLN A 177 -4.48 6.52 -8.70
N SER A 178 -4.35 5.31 -9.26
CA SER A 178 -4.81 4.09 -8.60
C SER A 178 -4.02 3.76 -7.34
N HIS A 179 -2.77 4.19 -7.25
CA HIS A 179 -1.90 3.88 -6.10
C HIS A 179 -1.82 5.02 -5.08
N LEU A 180 -2.01 6.29 -5.48
CA LEU A 180 -2.06 7.41 -4.55
C LEU A 180 -3.15 7.24 -3.48
N LYS A 181 -4.33 6.73 -3.86
CA LYS A 181 -5.41 6.41 -2.91
C LYS A 181 -5.07 5.32 -1.90
N LYS A 182 -4.09 4.46 -2.20
CA LYS A 182 -3.58 3.44 -1.26
C LYS A 182 -2.50 4.00 -0.34
N LEU A 183 -1.69 4.95 -0.85
CA LEU A 183 -0.53 5.50 -0.14
C LEU A 183 -0.90 6.67 0.80
N PHE A 184 -1.91 7.46 0.44
CA PHE A 184 -2.32 8.65 1.18
C PHE A 184 -3.76 8.55 1.64
N MET A 185 -3.96 8.66 2.95
CA MET A 185 -5.30 8.88 3.50
C MET A 185 -5.75 10.30 3.12
N GLY A 186 -6.95 10.43 2.56
CA GLY A 186 -7.54 11.71 2.19
C GLY A 186 -7.23 12.20 0.76
N ILE A 187 -6.29 11.56 0.05
CA ILE A 187 -6.10 11.80 -1.40
C ILE A 187 -6.77 10.66 -2.16
N HIS A 188 -7.91 10.94 -2.78
CA HIS A 188 -8.54 10.02 -3.72
C HIS A 188 -7.94 10.13 -5.12
N GLY A 189 -7.49 11.33 -5.49
CA GLY A 189 -6.80 11.55 -6.75
C GLY A 189 -6.15 12.92 -6.85
N VAL A 190 -5.53 13.18 -8.00
CA VAL A 190 -4.78 14.41 -8.28
C VAL A 190 -5.14 14.99 -9.66
N ARG A 191 -4.99 16.31 -9.81
CA ARG A 191 -5.06 16.96 -11.13
C ARG A 191 -3.66 17.22 -11.64
N PHE A 192 -3.40 16.71 -12.84
CA PHE A 192 -2.16 16.99 -13.55
C PHE A 192 -2.28 18.28 -14.39
N ASP A 193 -1.14 18.85 -14.76
CA ASP A 193 -1.06 19.87 -15.81
C ASP A 193 -1.39 19.28 -17.20
N THR A 194 -1.45 20.14 -18.22
CA THR A 194 -1.79 19.73 -19.59
C THR A 194 -0.83 18.69 -20.16
N GLN A 195 0.45 18.75 -19.77
CA GLN A 195 1.50 17.84 -20.22
C GLN A 195 1.63 16.57 -19.37
N LYS A 196 0.91 16.50 -18.25
CA LYS A 196 0.97 15.40 -17.26
C LYS A 196 2.36 15.24 -16.62
N GLU A 197 3.09 16.33 -16.51
CA GLU A 197 4.42 16.38 -15.87
C GLU A 197 4.35 16.88 -14.44
N HIS A 198 3.32 17.65 -14.08
CA HIS A 198 3.18 18.24 -12.75
C HIS A 198 1.83 17.93 -12.13
N ILE A 199 1.84 17.62 -10.83
CA ILE A 199 0.66 17.57 -9.99
C ILE A 199 0.36 18.99 -9.49
N LEU A 200 -0.84 19.48 -9.80
CA LEU A 200 -1.29 20.82 -9.47
C LEU A 200 -2.28 20.83 -8.31
N GLN A 201 -3.14 19.82 -8.20
CA GLN A 201 -4.19 19.74 -7.20
C GLN A 201 -4.32 18.34 -6.64
N ILE A 202 -4.78 18.24 -5.40
CA ILE A 202 -5.21 16.99 -4.76
C ILE A 202 -6.73 17.03 -4.53
N HIS A 203 -7.37 15.86 -4.58
CA HIS A 203 -8.81 15.70 -4.48
C HIS A 203 -9.17 14.62 -3.46
N SER A 204 -10.20 14.88 -2.64
CA SER A 204 -10.79 13.88 -1.76
C SER A 204 -11.82 13.01 -2.50
N LEU A 205 -12.31 11.96 -1.84
CA LEU A 205 -13.35 11.09 -2.38
C LEU A 205 -14.68 11.83 -2.56
N GLU A 206 -14.96 12.77 -1.66
CA GLU A 206 -16.19 13.59 -1.62
C GLU A 206 -16.14 14.76 -2.61
N GLY A 207 -15.04 14.93 -3.35
CA GLY A 207 -14.86 15.98 -4.34
C GLY A 207 -14.26 17.27 -3.80
N GLU A 208 -13.79 17.30 -2.55
CA GLU A 208 -13.03 18.43 -2.04
C GLU A 208 -11.70 18.56 -2.81
N THR A 209 -11.30 19.79 -3.13
CA THR A 209 -10.10 20.04 -3.93
C THR A 209 -9.18 21.02 -3.22
N VAL A 210 -7.87 20.76 -3.29
CA VAL A 210 -6.83 21.64 -2.75
C VAL A 210 -5.81 21.91 -3.83
N GLN A 211 -5.65 23.18 -4.18
CA GLN A 211 -4.59 23.66 -5.06
C GLN A 211 -3.28 23.70 -4.28
N LEU A 212 -2.26 23.01 -4.79
CA LEU A 212 -0.92 23.06 -4.21
C LEU A 212 -0.32 24.45 -4.45
N GLU A 213 0.34 25.00 -3.44
CA GLU A 213 1.11 26.26 -3.55
C GLU A 213 2.28 26.05 -4.52
N GLU A 214 2.98 24.92 -4.40
CA GLU A 214 4.06 24.51 -5.30
C GLU A 214 3.67 23.25 -6.08
N PRO A 215 3.59 23.31 -7.41
CA PRO A 215 3.40 22.13 -8.26
C PRO A 215 4.49 21.09 -8.05
N VAL A 216 4.10 19.81 -8.00
CA VAL A 216 5.04 18.70 -7.81
C VAL A 216 5.35 18.06 -9.15
N ARG A 217 6.61 18.12 -9.58
CA ARG A 217 7.08 17.48 -10.81
C ARG A 217 7.17 15.96 -10.66
N ILE A 218 6.67 15.23 -11.65
CA ILE A 218 6.74 13.77 -11.75
C ILE A 218 8.05 13.39 -12.44
N THR A 219 8.79 12.48 -11.84
CA THR A 219 10.06 11.94 -12.34
C THR A 219 10.05 10.41 -12.33
N ASP A 220 11.14 9.78 -12.77
CA ASP A 220 11.26 8.32 -12.73
C ASP A 220 11.56 7.81 -11.32
N GLU A 221 12.17 8.66 -10.48
CA GLU A 221 12.40 8.43 -9.05
C GLU A 221 11.10 8.62 -8.25
N VAL A 222 10.26 7.58 -8.24
CA VAL A 222 8.93 7.62 -7.62
C VAL A 222 8.97 8.03 -6.14
N GLU A 223 9.92 7.48 -5.39
CA GLU A 223 10.11 7.79 -3.98
C GLU A 223 10.37 9.29 -3.73
N GLU A 224 11.08 9.95 -4.66
CA GLU A 224 11.49 11.35 -4.51
C GLU A 224 10.28 12.27 -4.71
N TRP A 225 9.55 12.11 -5.82
CA TRP A 225 8.41 12.98 -6.09
C TRP A 225 7.22 12.70 -5.17
N LEU A 226 7.03 11.45 -4.71
CA LEU A 226 6.03 11.15 -3.68
C LEU A 226 6.37 11.79 -2.33
N SER A 227 7.65 11.82 -1.96
CA SER A 227 8.10 12.54 -0.77
C SER A 227 7.90 14.05 -0.90
N LYS A 228 8.20 14.61 -2.09
CA LYS A 228 7.89 16.02 -2.39
C LYS A 228 6.40 16.33 -2.33
N LEU A 229 5.54 15.41 -2.79
CA LEU A 229 4.09 15.56 -2.67
C LEU A 229 3.62 15.58 -1.21
N ASP A 230 4.18 14.73 -0.34
CA ASP A 230 3.86 14.74 1.09
C ASP A 230 4.24 16.07 1.77
N VAL A 231 5.42 16.62 1.43
CA VAL A 231 5.87 17.92 1.91
C VAL A 231 5.01 19.05 1.36
N ALA A 232 4.81 19.11 0.04
CA ALA A 232 4.04 20.16 -0.63
C ALA A 232 2.59 20.22 -0.13
N MET A 233 1.97 19.05 0.14
CA MET A 233 0.65 18.97 0.76
C MET A 233 0.65 19.61 2.15
N LYS A 234 1.59 19.24 3.03
CA LYS A 234 1.68 19.80 4.39
C LYS A 234 1.93 21.30 4.38
N ASP A 235 2.82 21.77 3.53
CA ASP A 235 3.13 23.21 3.41
C ASP A 235 1.94 23.99 2.87
N THR A 236 1.25 23.48 1.85
CA THR A 236 0.02 24.08 1.32
C THR A 236 -1.04 24.19 2.42
N LEU A 237 -1.29 23.11 3.16
CA LEU A 237 -2.26 23.10 4.26
C LEU A 237 -1.89 24.07 5.38
N ARG A 238 -0.60 24.19 5.72
CA ARG A 238 -0.10 25.18 6.70
C ARG A 238 -0.37 26.61 6.23
N VAL A 239 -0.07 26.93 4.98
CA VAL A 239 -0.32 28.26 4.40
C VAL A 239 -1.82 28.56 4.39
N HIS A 240 -2.64 27.60 3.97
CA HIS A 240 -4.10 27.72 3.98
C HIS A 240 -4.64 27.96 5.39
N LEU A 241 -4.09 27.28 6.42
CA LEU A 241 -4.49 27.51 7.81
C LEU A 241 -4.23 28.94 8.26
N VAL A 242 -3.03 29.46 7.99
CA VAL A 242 -2.68 30.85 8.36
C VAL A 242 -3.61 31.84 7.67
N ARG A 243 -3.85 31.69 6.36
CA ARG A 243 -4.75 32.58 5.59
C ARG A 243 -6.21 32.45 6.06
N CYS A 244 -6.65 31.24 6.43
CA CYS A 244 -7.99 31.00 6.96
C CYS A 244 -8.21 31.68 8.33
N LEU A 245 -7.18 31.70 9.20
CA LEU A 245 -7.22 32.40 10.48
C LEU A 245 -7.32 33.93 10.34
N GLU A 246 -6.79 34.49 9.25
CA GLU A 246 -6.94 35.93 8.93
C GLU A 246 -8.33 36.24 8.37
N LYS A 247 -8.82 35.41 7.44
CA LYS A 247 -10.12 35.57 6.80
C LYS A 247 -10.75 34.22 6.50
N LEU A 248 -11.83 33.91 7.20
CA LEU A 248 -12.63 32.71 6.98
C LEU A 248 -13.34 32.78 5.62
N ASP A 249 -13.12 31.76 4.80
CA ASP A 249 -13.82 31.54 3.53
C ASP A 249 -14.10 30.03 3.36
N ILE A 250 -15.37 29.65 3.48
CA ILE A 250 -15.82 28.26 3.45
C ILE A 250 -15.62 27.65 2.05
N GLY A 251 -15.71 28.46 1.00
CA GLY A 251 -15.50 28.02 -0.38
C GLY A 251 -14.03 27.76 -0.68
N ALA A 252 -13.14 28.60 -0.16
CA ALA A 252 -11.71 28.60 -0.52
C ALA A 252 -10.89 27.49 0.15
N TYR A 253 -11.22 27.09 1.38
CA TYR A 253 -10.37 26.18 2.16
C TYR A 253 -10.97 24.79 2.34
N ALA A 254 -10.11 23.79 2.50
CA ALA A 254 -10.48 22.42 2.82
C ALA A 254 -11.17 22.32 4.18
N THR A 255 -12.03 21.32 4.35
CA THR A 255 -12.84 21.09 5.55
C THR A 255 -11.95 20.97 6.79
N GLN A 256 -10.87 20.19 6.69
CA GLN A 256 -9.90 20.03 7.78
C GLN A 256 -9.33 21.39 8.23
N ILE A 257 -8.97 22.26 7.28
CA ILE A 257 -8.44 23.60 7.58
C ILE A 257 -9.49 24.48 8.26
N LEU A 258 -10.74 24.45 7.78
CA LEU A 258 -11.84 25.22 8.36
C LEU A 258 -12.11 24.79 9.81
N CYS A 259 -12.17 23.48 10.07
CA CYS A 259 -12.35 22.92 11.42
C CYS A 259 -11.18 23.28 12.34
N THR A 260 -9.94 23.07 11.90
CA THR A 260 -8.75 23.42 12.70
C THR A 260 -8.68 24.91 13.00
N ALA A 261 -8.93 25.79 12.02
CA ALA A 261 -8.97 27.23 12.23
C ALA A 261 -10.07 27.63 13.23
N GLY A 262 -11.26 27.05 13.09
CA GLY A 262 -12.39 27.26 13.99
C GLY A 262 -12.06 26.87 15.43
N MET A 263 -11.37 25.74 15.63
CA MET A 263 -10.95 25.28 16.95
C MET A 263 -9.86 26.15 17.59
N ILE A 264 -8.91 26.65 16.80
CA ILE A 264 -7.89 27.61 17.27
C ILE A 264 -8.56 28.91 17.72
N ASP A 265 -9.46 29.47 16.90
CA ASP A 265 -10.19 30.70 17.22
C ASP A 265 -11.10 30.51 18.44
N PHE A 266 -11.81 29.37 18.52
CA PHE A 266 -12.61 29.01 19.69
C PHE A 266 -11.77 28.96 20.97
N THR A 267 -10.61 28.30 20.93
CA THR A 267 -9.70 28.18 22.08
C THR A 267 -9.23 29.56 22.54
N LYS A 268 -8.79 30.40 21.60
CA LYS A 268 -8.34 31.78 21.87
C LYS A 268 -9.45 32.63 22.51
N LYS A 269 -10.67 32.57 21.95
CA LYS A 269 -11.83 33.32 22.47
C LYS A 269 -12.26 32.82 23.85
N THR A 270 -12.21 31.51 24.07
CA THR A 270 -12.54 30.89 25.37
C THR A 270 -11.54 31.31 26.44
N GLU A 271 -10.24 31.28 26.13
CA GLU A 271 -9.20 31.74 27.04
C GLU A 271 -9.37 33.23 27.40
N GLY A 272 -9.61 34.08 26.41
CA GLY A 272 -9.90 35.50 26.64
C GLY A 272 -11.12 35.72 27.53
N ALA A 273 -12.23 35.01 27.26
CA ALA A 273 -13.46 35.09 28.04
C ALA A 273 -13.24 34.69 29.51
N ILE A 274 -12.42 33.67 29.77
CA ILE A 274 -12.08 33.21 31.13
C ILE A 274 -11.23 34.26 31.85
N ARG A 275 -10.23 34.84 31.18
CA ARG A 275 -9.30 35.82 31.76
C ARG A 275 -9.99 37.14 32.13
N GLU A 276 -10.83 37.67 31.26
CA GLU A 276 -11.38 39.04 31.43
C GLU A 276 -12.62 39.09 32.32
N SER A 277 -13.54 38.13 32.19
CA SER A 277 -14.90 38.27 32.72
C SER A 277 -15.49 36.98 33.31
N LYS A 278 -14.69 35.90 33.40
CA LYS A 278 -15.07 34.58 33.92
C LYS A 278 -16.45 34.15 33.38
N VAL A 279 -17.48 34.15 34.22
CA VAL A 279 -18.84 33.66 33.87
C VAL A 279 -19.53 34.55 32.83
N SER A 280 -19.46 35.88 32.96
CA SER A 280 -20.14 36.78 32.02
C SER A 280 -19.46 36.79 30.65
N GLY A 281 -18.14 36.60 30.61
CA GLY A 281 -17.38 36.39 29.38
C GLY A 281 -17.81 35.11 28.65
N LEU A 282 -17.91 34.00 29.39
CA LEU A 282 -18.36 32.72 28.83
C LEU A 282 -19.82 32.75 28.35
N LEU A 283 -20.72 33.46 29.04
CA LEU A 283 -22.10 33.65 28.59
C LEU A 283 -22.18 34.43 27.28
N LYS A 284 -21.38 35.48 27.11
CA LYS A 284 -21.27 36.23 25.85
C LYS A 284 -20.73 35.35 24.73
N LEU A 285 -19.67 34.59 25.00
CA LEU A 285 -19.10 33.65 24.03
C LEU A 285 -20.13 32.61 23.58
N LYS A 286 -20.87 32.01 24.53
CA LYS A 286 -21.95 31.08 24.22
C LYS A 286 -23.00 31.70 23.31
N ALA A 287 -23.46 32.91 23.61
CA ALA A 287 -24.44 33.60 22.79
C ALA A 287 -23.94 33.85 21.35
N ASN A 288 -22.66 34.21 21.21
CA ASN A 288 -22.02 34.38 19.90
C ASN A 288 -21.97 33.06 19.11
N LEU A 289 -21.52 31.97 19.74
CA LEU A 289 -21.48 30.64 19.11
C LEU A 289 -22.88 30.16 18.70
N GLN A 290 -23.90 30.40 19.53
CA GLN A 290 -25.28 30.09 19.20
C GLN A 290 -25.80 30.92 18.02
N SER A 291 -25.33 32.17 17.86
CA SER A 291 -25.65 32.96 16.68
C SER A 291 -25.00 32.40 15.43
N GLN A 292 -23.70 32.10 15.50
CA GLN A 292 -22.97 31.49 14.38
C GLN A 292 -23.59 30.16 13.96
N LEU A 293 -24.03 29.33 14.91
CA LEU A 293 -24.73 28.08 14.63
C LEU A 293 -26.01 28.30 13.82
N ARG A 294 -26.83 29.31 14.18
CA ARG A 294 -28.04 29.66 13.43
C ARG A 294 -27.70 30.11 12.01
N ASP A 295 -26.70 30.98 11.87
CA ASP A 295 -26.28 31.53 10.57
C ASP A 295 -25.80 30.42 9.63
N LEU A 296 -24.94 29.51 10.12
CA LEU A 296 -24.45 28.37 9.32
C LEU A 296 -25.56 27.36 9.00
N THR A 297 -26.52 27.14 9.90
CA THR A 297 -27.66 26.23 9.65
C THR A 297 -28.54 26.77 8.52
N ILE A 298 -28.82 28.08 8.51
CA ILE A 298 -29.56 28.74 7.43
C ILE A 298 -28.79 28.63 6.11
N TYR A 299 -27.49 28.92 6.14
CA TYR A 299 -26.64 28.85 4.95
C TYR A 299 -26.57 27.43 4.36
N THR A 300 -26.54 26.41 5.22
CA THR A 300 -26.57 25.00 4.79
C THR A 300 -27.85 24.65 4.05
N GLY A 301 -29.00 25.16 4.51
CA GLY A 301 -30.29 24.93 3.85
C GLY A 301 -30.44 25.61 2.48
N GLY A 302 -29.61 26.61 2.19
CA GLY A 302 -29.63 27.36 0.93
C GLY A 302 -28.57 26.95 -0.11
N SER A 303 -27.59 26.12 0.26
CA SER A 303 -26.51 25.70 -0.64
C SER A 303 -26.90 24.45 -1.44
N SER A 304 -26.67 24.47 -2.75
CA SER A 304 -26.82 23.30 -3.64
C SER A 304 -25.51 22.54 -3.86
N ASP A 305 -24.36 23.10 -3.44
CA ASP A 305 -23.05 22.47 -3.61
C ASP A 305 -22.83 21.42 -2.51
N LEU A 306 -22.70 20.16 -2.91
CA LEU A 306 -22.52 19.02 -2.01
C LEU A 306 -21.28 19.17 -1.12
N VAL A 307 -20.15 19.64 -1.67
CA VAL A 307 -18.90 19.80 -0.91
C VAL A 307 -19.06 20.88 0.14
N VAL A 308 -19.69 22.01 -0.23
CA VAL A 308 -19.98 23.10 0.73
C VAL A 308 -20.95 22.62 1.81
N VAL A 309 -21.98 21.85 1.46
CA VAL A 309 -22.92 21.28 2.45
C VAL A 309 -22.19 20.34 3.42
N LEU A 310 -21.26 19.52 2.95
CA LEU A 310 -20.45 18.65 3.82
C LEU A 310 -19.53 19.45 4.75
N LYS A 311 -18.85 20.48 4.23
CA LYS A 311 -18.05 21.42 5.04
C LYS A 311 -18.87 22.04 6.15
N LEU A 312 -20.05 22.56 5.81
CA LEU A 312 -20.94 23.22 6.78
C LEU A 312 -21.45 22.26 7.85
N LYS A 313 -21.80 21.02 7.47
CA LYS A 313 -22.16 19.97 8.44
C LYS A 313 -21.04 19.73 9.45
N SER A 314 -19.79 19.64 9.00
CA SER A 314 -18.63 19.48 9.89
C SER A 314 -18.50 20.65 10.86
N LEU A 315 -18.54 21.88 10.35
CA LEU A 315 -18.45 23.09 11.18
C LEU A 315 -19.60 23.24 12.18
N ILE A 316 -20.82 22.84 11.78
CA ILE A 316 -21.99 22.85 12.67
C ILE A 316 -21.81 21.84 13.81
N MET A 317 -21.30 20.64 13.52
CA MET A 317 -21.01 19.64 14.56
C MET A 317 -19.97 20.15 15.55
N ASP A 318 -18.88 20.77 15.06
CA ASP A 318 -17.86 21.39 15.92
C ASP A 318 -18.43 22.53 16.76
N LEU A 319 -19.31 23.38 16.20
CA LEU A 319 -19.95 24.46 16.95
C LEU A 319 -20.88 23.95 18.04
N ILE A 320 -21.66 22.89 17.78
CA ILE A 320 -22.51 22.26 18.80
C ILE A 320 -21.64 21.75 19.94
N HIS A 321 -20.55 21.05 19.63
CA HIS A 321 -19.59 20.59 20.63
C HIS A 321 -18.99 21.75 21.43
N ASN A 322 -18.54 22.82 20.76
CA ASN A 322 -17.96 23.99 21.40
C ASN A 322 -18.95 24.70 22.35
N ILE A 323 -20.24 24.77 21.99
CA ILE A 323 -21.30 25.30 22.87
C ILE A 323 -21.45 24.41 24.12
N GLU A 324 -21.45 23.10 23.96
CA GLU A 324 -21.52 22.15 25.08
C GLU A 324 -20.32 22.29 26.02
N VAL A 325 -19.10 22.44 25.46
CA VAL A 325 -17.88 22.70 26.23
C VAL A 325 -18.01 23.99 27.04
N VAL A 326 -18.47 25.09 26.43
CA VAL A 326 -18.70 26.34 27.15
C VAL A 326 -19.75 26.19 28.25
N ASP A 327 -20.80 25.41 28.03
CA ASP A 327 -21.80 25.09 29.05
C ASP A 327 -21.22 24.34 30.25
N ILE A 328 -20.36 23.36 30.00
CA ILE A 328 -19.63 22.65 31.05
C ILE A 328 -18.72 23.60 31.83
N LEU A 329 -18.01 24.50 31.13
CA LEU A 329 -17.15 25.50 31.76
C LEU A 329 -17.95 26.46 32.64
N ILE A 330 -19.08 26.98 32.17
CA ILE A 330 -19.97 27.85 32.97
C ILE A 330 -20.40 27.13 34.25
N ARG A 331 -20.87 25.88 34.14
CA ARG A 331 -21.30 25.08 35.32
C ARG A 331 -20.15 24.85 36.29
N THR A 332 -18.94 24.61 35.79
CA THR A 332 -17.75 24.35 36.63
C THR A 332 -17.28 25.61 37.35
N VAL A 333 -17.22 26.76 36.65
CA VAL A 333 -16.88 28.05 37.26
C VAL A 333 -17.92 28.46 38.31
N LEU A 334 -19.21 28.19 38.07
CA LEU A 334 -20.28 28.45 39.05
C LEU A 334 -20.22 27.56 40.29
N LYS A 335 -19.64 26.34 40.19
CA LYS A 335 -19.47 25.42 41.33
C LYS A 335 -18.29 25.77 42.25
N LYS A 336 -17.25 26.46 41.78
CA LYS A 336 -16.15 26.94 42.63
C LYS A 336 -16.61 28.16 43.45
N LYS A 337 -16.99 27.95 44.72
CA LYS A 337 -17.09 29.04 45.74
C LYS A 337 -15.71 29.71 45.92
N PRO A 338 -15.64 30.97 46.38
CA PRO A 338 -14.38 31.70 46.57
C PRO A 338 -13.67 31.19 47.83
N THR A 339 -13.09 30.00 47.79
CA THR A 339 -12.07 29.60 48.76
C THR A 339 -10.75 30.19 48.29
N GLY A 340 -10.18 31.10 49.08
CA GLY A 340 -9.06 31.98 48.73
C GLY A 340 -7.71 31.32 48.49
N CYS A 341 -7.63 30.28 47.65
CA CYS A 341 -6.39 29.80 47.07
C CYS A 341 -6.45 29.98 45.55
N GLY A 342 -5.50 30.75 45.03
CA GLY A 342 -5.28 30.96 43.61
C GLY A 342 -4.78 29.69 42.94
N GLU A 343 -5.69 28.75 42.67
CA GLU A 343 -5.44 27.65 41.76
C GLU A 343 -5.72 28.12 40.34
N ASN A 344 -4.62 28.64 39.78
CA ASN A 344 -4.27 28.84 38.39
C ASN A 344 -5.32 28.45 37.33
N SER A 345 -5.80 29.48 36.63
CA SER A 345 -6.51 29.40 35.34
C SER A 345 -5.88 28.42 34.35
N TYR A 346 -4.59 28.13 34.51
CA TYR A 346 -3.80 27.21 33.70
C TYR A 346 -4.29 25.76 33.71
N ASP A 347 -4.88 25.22 34.79
CA ASP A 347 -5.34 23.81 34.81
C ASP A 347 -6.61 23.59 33.96
N ILE A 348 -7.52 24.56 33.95
CA ILE A 348 -8.73 24.54 33.11
C ILE A 348 -8.36 24.83 31.65
N ILE A 349 -7.42 25.74 31.42
CA ILE A 349 -6.88 26.03 30.08
C ILE A 349 -6.16 24.81 29.52
N TRP A 350 -5.34 24.10 30.31
CA TRP A 350 -4.65 22.87 29.89
C TRP A 350 -5.62 21.75 29.48
N ILE A 351 -6.74 21.57 30.20
CA ILE A 351 -7.77 20.59 29.82
C ILE A 351 -8.44 20.99 28.50
N ILE A 352 -8.71 22.28 28.28
CA ILE A 352 -9.27 22.77 27.01
C ILE A 352 -8.25 22.58 25.88
N THR A 353 -6.97 22.93 26.10
CA THR A 353 -5.91 22.78 25.09
C THR A 353 -5.67 21.31 24.72
N ILE A 354 -5.64 20.38 25.69
CA ILE A 354 -5.52 18.94 25.42
C ILE A 354 -6.75 18.39 24.69
N THR A 355 -7.98 18.81 25.06
CA THR A 355 -9.19 18.32 24.38
C THR A 355 -9.26 18.79 22.92
N VAL A 356 -8.70 19.96 22.63
CA VAL A 356 -8.67 20.54 21.27
C VAL A 356 -7.49 20.03 20.44
N PHE A 357 -6.31 19.80 21.04
CA PHE A 357 -5.12 19.32 20.31
C PHE A 357 -4.96 17.79 20.27
N CYS A 358 -5.57 17.01 21.18
CA CYS A 358 -5.46 15.54 21.16
C CYS A 358 -6.63 14.84 20.46
N ALA A 359 -7.63 15.56 19.97
CA ALA A 359 -8.76 15.02 19.21
C ALA A 359 -8.56 15.02 17.68
N TRP A 360 -7.39 15.47 17.19
CA TRP A 360 -7.04 15.54 15.77
C TRP A 360 -5.69 14.92 15.46
#